data_AF-A0AAV8FNU9-F1
#
_entry.id   AF-A0AAV8FNU9-F1
#
_cell.length_a   1.000
_cell.length_b   1.000
_cell.length_c   1.000
_cell.angle_alpha   90.00
_cell.angle_beta   90.00
_cell.angle_gamma   90.00
#
_symmetry.space_group_name_H-M   'P 1'
#
loop_
_entity.id
_entity.type
_entity.pdbx_description
1 polymer ?
#
loop_
_entity_poly.entity_id
_entity_poly.type
_entity_poly.pdbx_seq_one_letter_code
_entity_poly.pdbx_strand_id
1 'polypeptide(L)'
;MEGMRMRSRPHYLFLLPLLLSLLSVSLSASIDATAAEQQSNDKVLHLPGQSFNVSFNHYSGYVTVNEESGRALFFWFFEAVEDPDSKPLVLWLNGGPGCSSVAYGVAEEVGPFHINRDGKSVYLNPHSWNQVANMLFVDSPVGVGYSYSNNSKDLVTNGDKRTAYDSLAFLEKWFERYPQFKGRELYLVGESYAGHYVPQLAQAIVHSQKSGGSNSINLKGYMVGNALTDDYHDHYGVFQFMWATGMISDQTFRLLK
;
A
#
# COMPACT_ATOMS: atom_id res chain seq x y z
N MET A 1 -52.54 38.72 46.26
CA MET A 1 -51.14 39.07 45.96
C MET A 1 -50.31 37.82 46.21
N GLU A 2 -50.10 37.03 45.16
CA GLU A 2 -49.40 35.74 45.24
C GLU A 2 -48.12 35.86 44.40
N GLY A 3 -46.96 35.78 45.06
CA GLY A 3 -45.65 35.99 44.46
C GLY A 3 -45.08 34.71 43.87
N MET A 4 -44.90 34.70 42.55
CA MET A 4 -44.35 33.58 41.79
C MET A 4 -42.80 33.60 41.85
N ARG A 5 -42.18 32.65 42.58
CA ARG A 5 -40.73 32.43 42.60
C ARG A 5 -40.27 31.73 41.31
N MET A 6 -39.46 32.42 40.49
CA MET A 6 -38.69 31.77 39.42
C MET A 6 -37.53 30.95 40.03
N ARG A 7 -37.49 29.64 39.75
CA ARG A 7 -36.34 28.78 40.02
C ARG A 7 -35.33 28.90 38.86
N SER A 8 -34.10 29.32 39.16
CA SER A 8 -32.97 29.30 38.23
C SER A 8 -32.62 27.87 37.85
N ARG A 9 -32.70 27.53 36.56
CA ARG A 9 -32.16 26.26 36.02
C ARG A 9 -30.62 26.37 35.98
N PRO A 10 -29.88 25.37 36.46
CA PRO A 10 -28.43 25.43 36.48
C PRO A 10 -27.81 25.26 35.07
N HIS A 11 -26.71 25.97 34.82
CA HIS A 11 -25.98 26.11 33.55
C HIS A 11 -25.28 24.84 33.03
N TYR A 12 -25.72 23.64 33.40
CA TYR A 12 -25.03 22.39 33.05
C TYR A 12 -25.08 22.03 31.55
N LEU A 13 -26.00 22.60 30.77
CA LEU A 13 -26.12 22.31 29.33
C LEU A 13 -24.98 22.88 28.47
N PHE A 14 -24.24 23.89 28.93
CA PHE A 14 -23.12 24.47 28.17
C PHE A 14 -21.76 23.83 28.47
N LEU A 15 -21.63 23.13 29.59
CA LEU A 15 -20.36 22.49 30.00
C LEU A 15 -20.11 21.16 29.30
N LEU A 16 -21.18 20.40 29.02
CA LEU A 16 -21.08 19.09 28.34
C LEU A 16 -20.53 19.17 26.89
N PRO A 17 -21.02 20.08 26.01
CA PRO A 17 -20.47 20.21 24.66
C PRO A 17 -19.04 20.78 24.65
N LEU A 18 -18.68 21.61 25.63
CA LEU A 18 -17.32 22.14 25.79
C LEU A 18 -16.33 21.05 26.25
N LEU A 19 -16.75 20.16 27.15
CA LEU A 19 -15.93 19.01 27.55
C LEU A 19 -15.74 18.03 26.38
N LEU A 20 -16.79 17.75 25.60
CA LEU A 20 -16.70 16.88 24.42
C LEU A 20 -15.81 17.48 23.32
N SER A 21 -15.84 18.80 23.12
CA SER A 21 -14.93 19.47 22.18
C SER A 21 -13.48 19.46 22.66
N LEU A 22 -13.23 19.68 23.96
CA LEU A 22 -11.88 19.59 24.54
C LEU A 22 -11.31 18.17 24.48
N LEU A 23 -12.13 17.15 24.77
CA LEU A 23 -11.74 15.74 24.66
C LEU A 23 -11.39 15.35 23.22
N SER A 24 -12.19 15.77 22.24
CA SER A 24 -11.91 15.49 20.82
C SER A 24 -10.67 16.20 20.29
N VAL A 25 -10.42 17.45 20.72
CA VAL A 25 -9.17 18.17 20.39
C VAL A 25 -7.96 17.47 21.01
N SER A 26 -8.03 17.05 22.28
CA SER A 26 -6.92 16.32 22.93
C SER A 26 -6.63 14.97 22.27
N LEU A 27 -7.67 14.25 21.85
CA LEU A 27 -7.51 12.95 21.19
C LEU A 27 -6.87 13.12 19.80
N SER A 28 -7.33 14.11 19.03
CA SER A 28 -6.77 14.41 17.70
C SER A 28 -5.29 14.80 17.80
N ALA A 29 -4.94 15.68 18.73
CA ALA A 29 -3.55 16.09 18.96
C ALA A 29 -2.64 14.91 19.38
N SER A 30 -3.16 13.96 20.14
CA SER A 30 -2.41 12.75 20.54
C SER A 30 -2.17 11.76 19.39
N ILE A 31 -3.14 11.63 18.49
CA ILE A 31 -3.02 10.80 17.28
C ILE A 31 -2.00 11.42 16.33
N ASP A 32 -2.08 12.72 16.08
CA ASP A 32 -1.14 13.44 15.21
C ASP A 32 0.30 13.37 15.73
N ALA A 33 0.51 13.49 17.05
CA ALA A 33 1.83 13.35 17.66
C ALA A 33 2.41 11.93 17.47
N THR A 34 1.56 10.90 17.60
CA THR A 34 1.97 9.50 17.44
C THR A 34 2.28 9.18 15.97
N ALA A 35 1.49 9.70 15.04
CA ALA A 35 1.71 9.56 13.60
C ALA A 35 3.02 10.24 13.17
N ALA A 36 3.28 11.46 13.64
CA ALA A 36 4.52 12.19 13.34
C ALA A 36 5.78 11.46 13.86
N GLU A 37 5.72 10.89 15.07
CA GLU A 37 6.80 10.08 15.62
C GLU A 37 7.04 8.82 14.78
N GLN A 38 5.98 8.11 14.40
CA GLN A 38 6.09 6.92 13.54
C GLN A 38 6.69 7.27 12.16
N GLN A 39 6.23 8.35 11.52
CA GLN A 39 6.81 8.80 10.25
C GLN A 39 8.29 9.19 10.39
N SER A 40 8.67 9.83 11.51
CA SER A 40 10.07 10.14 11.78
C SER A 40 10.91 8.88 11.93
N ASN A 41 10.37 7.83 12.57
CA ASN A 41 11.05 6.56 12.75
C ASN A 41 11.15 5.74 11.46
N ASP A 42 10.15 5.86 10.57
CA ASP A 42 10.15 5.21 9.27
C ASP A 42 11.09 5.92 8.28
N LYS A 43 11.51 7.17 8.55
CA LYS A 43 12.30 7.99 7.60
C LYS A 43 13.67 7.37 7.34
N VAL A 44 13.95 7.09 6.07
CA VAL A 44 15.27 6.64 5.62
C VAL A 44 16.12 7.87 5.30
N LEU A 45 17.27 7.98 5.97
CA LEU A 45 18.19 9.11 5.79
C LEU A 45 19.23 8.84 4.69
N HIS A 46 19.83 7.65 4.73
CA HIS A 46 20.85 7.21 3.78
C HIS A 46 20.81 5.70 3.62
N LEU A 47 21.04 5.21 2.40
CA LEU A 47 21.24 3.79 2.14
C LEU A 47 22.73 3.41 2.17
N PRO A 48 23.09 2.21 2.64
CA PRO A 48 24.42 1.66 2.45
C PRO A 48 24.81 1.68 0.97
N GLY A 49 26.01 2.17 0.66
CA GLY A 49 26.51 2.22 -0.72
C GLY A 49 25.88 3.29 -1.62
N GLN A 50 25.06 4.19 -1.07
CA GLN A 50 24.60 5.40 -1.75
C GLN A 50 25.67 6.49 -1.64
N SER A 51 26.26 6.89 -2.77
CA SER A 51 27.33 7.90 -2.85
C SER A 51 26.84 9.28 -3.32
N PHE A 52 25.53 9.49 -3.41
CA PHE A 52 24.89 10.68 -3.93
C PHE A 52 23.71 11.12 -3.04
N ASN A 53 23.30 12.39 -3.17
CA ASN A 53 22.12 12.91 -2.49
C ASN A 53 20.89 12.77 -3.38
N VAL A 54 19.72 12.61 -2.75
CA VAL A 54 18.41 12.65 -3.41
C VAL A 54 17.62 13.87 -2.97
N SER A 55 16.74 14.36 -3.82
CA SER A 55 15.90 15.53 -3.56
C SER A 55 14.49 15.19 -3.05
N PHE A 56 14.20 13.91 -2.83
CA PHE A 56 12.92 13.39 -2.34
C PHE A 56 13.10 12.66 -1.02
N ASN A 57 12.08 12.65 -0.16
CA ASN A 57 12.08 11.81 1.04
C ASN A 57 11.63 10.40 0.70
N HIS A 58 12.06 9.45 1.54
CA HIS A 58 11.61 8.08 1.47
C HIS A 58 11.57 7.46 2.87
N TYR A 59 10.67 6.50 3.04
CA TYR A 59 10.28 5.96 4.33
C TYR A 59 10.10 4.46 4.20
N SER A 60 10.60 3.70 5.16
CA SER A 60 10.41 2.25 5.17
C SER A 60 10.08 1.78 6.57
N GLY A 61 9.16 0.85 6.67
CA GLY A 61 8.73 0.34 7.97
C GLY A 61 7.70 -0.76 7.83
N TYR A 62 7.07 -1.09 8.96
CA TYR A 62 6.07 -2.13 9.06
C TYR A 62 4.72 -1.57 9.46
N VAL A 63 3.66 -2.16 8.91
CA VAL A 63 2.27 -1.97 9.35
C VAL A 63 1.69 -3.33 9.72
N THR A 64 1.29 -3.47 10.99
CA THR A 64 0.64 -4.68 11.49
C THR A 64 -0.78 -4.76 10.94
N VAL A 65 -1.08 -5.76 10.10
CA VAL A 65 -2.38 -5.96 9.46
C VAL A 65 -3.28 -6.92 10.26
N ASN A 66 -2.69 -7.73 11.14
CA ASN A 66 -3.43 -8.58 12.08
C ASN A 66 -2.68 -8.74 13.40
N GLU A 67 -3.23 -8.21 14.48
CA GLU A 67 -2.58 -8.22 15.81
C GLU A 67 -2.53 -9.64 16.40
N GLU A 68 -3.59 -10.43 16.22
CA GLU A 68 -3.72 -11.78 16.81
C GLU A 68 -2.63 -12.73 16.34
N SER A 69 -2.36 -12.75 15.04
CA SER A 69 -1.31 -13.57 14.43
C SER A 69 0.03 -12.83 14.30
N GLY A 70 0.07 -11.54 14.66
CA GLY A 70 1.23 -10.68 14.47
C GLY A 70 1.67 -10.57 13.01
N ARG A 71 0.72 -10.49 12.07
CA ARG A 71 1.02 -10.27 10.65
C ARG A 71 1.37 -8.82 10.42
N ALA A 72 2.56 -8.56 9.87
CA ALA A 72 3.01 -7.23 9.52
C ALA A 72 3.56 -7.20 8.08
N LEU A 73 3.10 -6.20 7.31
CA LEU A 73 3.60 -5.97 5.95
C LEU A 73 4.65 -4.85 5.98
N PHE A 74 5.78 -5.11 5.33
CA PHE A 74 6.83 -4.15 5.07
C PHE A 74 6.46 -3.28 3.87
N PHE A 75 6.77 -1.99 3.97
CA PHE A 75 6.66 -1.06 2.86
C PHE A 75 7.93 -0.25 2.68
N TRP A 76 8.12 0.23 1.46
CA TRP A 76 9.05 1.30 1.16
C TRP A 76 8.34 2.34 0.30
N PHE A 77 8.18 3.53 0.87
CA PHE A 77 7.50 4.68 0.30
C PHE A 77 8.52 5.71 -0.19
N PHE A 78 8.30 6.26 -1.38
CA PHE A 78 9.11 7.30 -1.99
C PHE A 78 8.20 8.45 -2.40
N GLU A 79 8.49 9.64 -1.90
CA GLU A 79 7.80 10.84 -2.34
C GLU A 79 8.14 11.16 -3.80
N ALA A 80 7.23 11.87 -4.45
CA ALA A 80 7.48 12.42 -5.76
C ALA A 80 8.67 13.40 -5.71
N VAL A 81 9.49 13.41 -6.76
CA VAL A 81 10.68 14.27 -6.84
C VAL A 81 10.32 15.75 -6.81
N GLU A 82 9.25 16.13 -7.50
CA GLU A 82 8.77 17.50 -7.59
C GLU A 82 7.34 17.60 -7.06
N ASP A 83 7.13 18.55 -6.14
CA ASP A 83 5.82 18.90 -5.59
C ASP A 83 5.00 17.67 -5.12
N PRO A 84 5.54 16.86 -4.18
CA PRO A 84 4.90 15.62 -3.73
C PRO A 84 3.48 15.86 -3.19
N ASP A 85 3.24 17.05 -2.63
CA ASP A 85 1.95 17.51 -2.12
C ASP A 85 0.89 17.75 -3.19
N SER A 86 1.20 17.75 -4.49
CA SER A 86 0.19 17.78 -5.57
C SER A 86 0.07 16.46 -6.35
N LYS A 87 1.05 15.56 -6.24
CA LYS A 87 1.10 14.32 -7.03
C LYS A 87 0.20 13.21 -6.45
N PRO A 88 -0.31 12.29 -7.27
CA PRO A 88 -1.09 11.15 -6.80
C PRO A 88 -0.24 10.18 -5.96
N LEU A 89 -0.91 9.29 -5.23
CA LEU A 89 -0.30 8.12 -4.59
C LEU A 89 -0.51 6.90 -5.48
N VAL A 90 0.55 6.13 -5.69
CA VAL A 90 0.54 4.89 -6.46
C VAL A 90 1.02 3.76 -5.55
N LEU A 91 0.15 2.77 -5.30
CA LEU A 91 0.55 1.52 -4.67
C LEU A 91 1.06 0.58 -5.77
N TRP A 92 2.28 0.06 -5.63
CA TRP A 92 2.88 -0.92 -6.53
C TRP A 92 2.97 -2.30 -5.86
N LEU A 93 2.48 -3.33 -6.57
CA LEU A 93 2.49 -4.72 -6.15
C LEU A 93 3.09 -5.63 -7.23
N ASN A 94 4.18 -6.33 -6.93
CA ASN A 94 4.64 -7.43 -7.78
C ASN A 94 3.83 -8.71 -7.52
N GLY A 95 3.91 -9.66 -8.46
CA GLY A 95 3.14 -10.90 -8.45
C GLY A 95 3.87 -12.10 -7.81
N GLY A 96 4.07 -13.16 -8.59
CA GLY A 96 4.67 -14.43 -8.17
C GLY A 96 3.69 -15.61 -8.28
N PRO A 97 2.77 -15.84 -7.32
CA PRO A 97 2.61 -15.16 -6.03
C PRO A 97 3.83 -15.30 -5.12
N GLY A 98 4.12 -14.29 -4.31
CA GLY A 98 5.20 -14.34 -3.31
C GLY A 98 6.49 -13.58 -3.68
N CYS A 99 6.48 -12.82 -4.77
CA CYS A 99 7.61 -11.97 -5.17
C CYS A 99 7.54 -10.62 -4.43
N SER A 100 8.70 -10.11 -4.03
CA SER A 100 8.80 -8.85 -3.28
C SER A 100 8.69 -7.64 -4.20
N SER A 101 7.82 -6.69 -3.83
CA SER A 101 7.69 -5.41 -4.53
C SER A 101 8.91 -4.51 -4.33
N VAL A 102 9.67 -4.74 -3.27
CA VAL A 102 10.97 -4.10 -3.05
C VAL A 102 12.04 -4.73 -3.95
N ALA A 103 12.09 -6.05 -4.04
CA ALA A 103 13.07 -6.74 -4.85
C ALA A 103 12.93 -6.41 -6.34
N TYR A 104 11.71 -6.43 -6.88
CA TYR A 104 11.47 -6.16 -8.30
C TYR A 104 11.15 -4.68 -8.54
N GLY A 105 9.98 -4.23 -8.05
CA GLY A 105 9.46 -2.89 -8.28
C GLY A 105 10.46 -1.78 -7.93
N VAL A 106 11.09 -1.86 -6.74
CA VAL A 106 12.07 -0.84 -6.32
C VAL A 106 13.42 -1.03 -7.02
N ALA A 107 14.00 -2.24 -6.95
CA ALA A 107 15.41 -2.43 -7.26
C ALA A 107 15.75 -2.71 -8.73
N GLU A 108 14.76 -3.12 -9.54
CA GLU A 108 15.02 -3.60 -10.91
C GLU A 108 14.04 -3.03 -11.96
N GLU A 109 12.99 -2.32 -11.55
CA GLU A 109 11.93 -1.86 -12.45
C GLU A 109 11.70 -0.33 -12.42
N VAL A 110 10.73 0.13 -11.62
CA VAL A 110 10.18 1.49 -11.66
C VAL A 110 10.61 2.35 -10.48
N GLY A 111 11.32 1.76 -9.51
CA GLY A 111 11.81 2.45 -8.33
C GLY A 111 12.98 3.37 -8.60
N PRO A 112 13.30 4.26 -7.64
CA PRO A 112 14.38 5.22 -7.79
C PRO A 112 15.79 4.63 -7.64
N PHE A 113 15.93 3.48 -6.97
CA PHE A 113 17.24 2.95 -6.60
C PHE A 113 17.45 1.55 -7.17
N HIS A 114 18.41 1.43 -8.10
CA HIS A 114 18.82 0.13 -8.62
C HIS A 114 20.17 -0.28 -8.03
N ILE A 115 20.42 -1.59 -7.99
CA ILE A 115 21.62 -2.17 -7.38
C ILE A 115 22.73 -2.30 -8.44
N ASN A 116 23.94 -1.81 -8.13
CA ASN A 116 25.10 -2.01 -8.99
C ASN A 116 25.54 -3.48 -9.01
N ARG A 117 26.31 -3.87 -10.03
CA ARG A 117 26.82 -5.25 -10.19
C ARG A 117 27.65 -5.76 -9.01
N ASP A 118 28.16 -4.88 -8.15
CA ASP A 118 28.91 -5.24 -6.95
C ASP A 118 28.01 -5.79 -5.82
N GLY A 119 26.68 -5.64 -5.95
CA GLY A 119 25.70 -6.01 -4.93
C GLY A 119 25.80 -5.20 -3.64
N LYS A 120 26.50 -4.06 -3.67
CA LYS A 120 26.86 -3.28 -2.47
C LYS A 120 26.55 -1.80 -2.59
N SER A 121 26.54 -1.27 -3.81
CA SER A 121 26.22 0.13 -4.07
C SER A 121 24.95 0.27 -4.90
N VAL A 122 24.33 1.44 -4.82
CA VAL A 122 23.11 1.76 -5.58
C VAL A 122 23.39 2.87 -6.59
N TYR A 123 22.55 2.97 -7.61
CA TYR A 123 22.51 4.09 -8.56
C TYR A 123 21.07 4.55 -8.78
N LEU A 124 20.90 5.81 -9.21
CA LEU A 124 19.58 6.36 -9.51
C LEU A 124 19.06 5.84 -10.85
N ASN A 125 17.80 5.42 -10.85
CA ASN A 125 17.05 5.17 -12.06
C ASN A 125 16.51 6.50 -12.62
N PRO A 126 16.99 6.98 -13.79
CA PRO A 126 16.51 8.24 -14.39
C PRO A 126 15.07 8.16 -14.91
N HIS A 127 14.48 6.96 -14.96
CA HIS A 127 13.13 6.70 -15.43
C HIS A 127 12.20 6.22 -14.30
N SER A 128 12.58 6.46 -13.04
CA SER A 128 11.76 6.07 -11.90
C SER A 128 10.39 6.73 -11.95
N TRP A 129 9.37 6.02 -11.51
CA TRP A 129 8.00 6.53 -11.53
C TRP A 129 7.75 7.59 -10.45
N ASN A 130 8.63 7.67 -9.44
CA ASN A 130 8.54 8.76 -8.47
C ASN A 130 8.92 10.14 -9.06
N GLN A 131 9.33 10.21 -10.33
CA GLN A 131 9.39 11.49 -11.05
C GLN A 131 8.01 12.14 -11.24
N VAL A 132 6.92 11.36 -11.19
CA VAL A 132 5.56 11.85 -11.48
C VAL A 132 4.50 11.47 -10.44
N ALA A 133 4.82 10.61 -9.47
CA ALA A 133 3.89 10.15 -8.43
C ALA A 133 4.60 9.90 -7.10
N ASN A 134 3.83 9.86 -6.02
CA ASN A 134 4.28 9.30 -4.75
C ASN A 134 4.15 7.77 -4.85
N MET A 135 5.26 7.04 -4.72
CA MET A 135 5.32 5.59 -4.97
C MET A 135 5.40 4.80 -3.68
N LEU A 136 4.42 3.93 -3.43
CA LEU A 136 4.34 3.06 -2.26
C LEU A 136 4.52 1.60 -2.70
N PHE A 137 5.63 0.98 -2.34
CA PHE A 137 5.91 -0.43 -2.62
C PHE A 137 5.63 -1.24 -1.37
N VAL A 138 4.91 -2.35 -1.51
CA VAL A 138 4.53 -3.20 -0.37
C VAL A 138 4.87 -4.65 -0.65
N ASP A 139 5.62 -5.27 0.25
CA ASP A 139 5.84 -6.70 0.23
C ASP A 139 4.59 -7.40 0.75
N SER A 140 3.86 -8.09 -0.13
CA SER A 140 2.59 -8.74 0.21
C SER A 140 2.47 -10.06 -0.55
N PRO A 141 1.92 -11.12 0.04
CA PRO A 141 1.41 -11.22 1.42
C PRO A 141 2.52 -11.43 2.48
N VAL A 142 2.15 -11.75 3.72
CA VAL A 142 3.13 -12.11 4.76
C VAL A 142 4.00 -13.30 4.34
N GLY A 143 5.30 -13.23 4.65
CA GLY A 143 6.32 -14.16 4.19
C GLY A 143 7.09 -13.69 2.95
N VAL A 144 6.61 -12.64 2.27
CA VAL A 144 7.27 -12.05 1.11
C VAL A 144 8.28 -11.00 1.55
N GLY A 145 9.49 -11.06 0.98
CA GLY A 145 10.54 -10.07 1.24
C GLY A 145 10.79 -9.88 2.73
N TYR A 146 10.49 -8.69 3.24
CA TYR A 146 10.63 -8.37 4.67
C TYR A 146 9.34 -8.59 5.49
N SER A 147 8.18 -8.76 4.84
CA SER A 147 6.90 -8.97 5.53
C SER A 147 6.83 -10.31 6.25
N TYR A 148 6.27 -10.34 7.46
CA TYR A 148 6.31 -11.51 8.34
C TYR A 148 5.01 -11.78 9.08
N SER A 149 4.92 -12.96 9.68
CA SER A 149 3.90 -13.32 10.67
C SER A 149 4.57 -13.98 11.87
N ASN A 150 4.06 -13.70 13.08
CA ASN A 150 4.47 -14.41 14.30
C ASN A 150 3.88 -15.84 14.36
N ASN A 151 2.90 -16.15 13.50
CA ASN A 151 2.33 -17.48 13.34
C ASN A 151 2.76 -18.11 12.01
N SER A 152 3.65 -19.09 12.05
CA SER A 152 4.19 -19.75 10.85
C SER A 152 3.14 -20.46 9.98
N LYS A 153 1.96 -20.80 10.53
CA LYS A 153 0.85 -21.36 9.73
C LYS A 153 0.31 -20.36 8.71
N ASP A 154 0.50 -19.06 8.93
CA ASP A 154 0.08 -18.04 7.96
C ASP A 154 0.85 -18.20 6.64
N LEU A 155 2.12 -18.59 6.67
CA LEU A 155 2.97 -18.68 5.47
C LEU A 155 2.45 -19.70 4.44
N VAL A 156 1.75 -20.74 4.90
CA VAL A 156 1.22 -21.83 4.06
C VAL A 156 -0.28 -21.72 3.81
N THR A 157 -0.92 -20.67 4.31
CA THR A 157 -2.37 -20.42 4.16
C THR A 157 -2.67 -19.10 3.45
N ASN A 158 -1.67 -18.55 2.76
CA ASN A 158 -1.85 -17.40 1.88
C ASN A 158 -2.87 -17.74 0.78
N GLY A 159 -3.64 -16.74 0.39
CA GLY A 159 -4.63 -16.84 -0.67
C GLY A 159 -5.17 -15.47 -1.04
N ASP A 160 -5.71 -15.34 -2.25
CA ASP A 160 -6.11 -14.06 -2.84
C ASP A 160 -7.02 -13.24 -1.92
N LYS A 161 -8.08 -13.87 -1.38
CA LYS A 161 -9.02 -13.21 -0.47
C LYS A 161 -8.31 -12.64 0.76
N ARG A 162 -7.45 -13.42 1.44
CA ARG A 162 -6.75 -12.95 2.63
C ARG A 162 -5.76 -11.83 2.28
N THR A 163 -5.05 -11.97 1.17
CA THR A 163 -4.10 -10.97 0.68
C THR A 163 -4.78 -9.64 0.39
N ALA A 164 -5.98 -9.66 -0.22
CA ALA A 164 -6.76 -8.45 -0.46
C ALA A 164 -7.20 -7.75 0.84
N TYR A 165 -7.70 -8.51 1.83
CA TYR A 165 -8.13 -7.93 3.11
C TYR A 165 -6.95 -7.43 3.97
N ASP A 166 -5.85 -8.19 4.05
CA ASP A 166 -4.66 -7.75 4.76
C ASP A 166 -4.06 -6.49 4.08
N SER A 167 -4.11 -6.40 2.74
CA SER A 167 -3.65 -5.20 2.01
C SER A 167 -4.59 -3.99 2.17
N LEU A 168 -5.90 -4.21 2.30
CA LEU A 168 -6.84 -3.15 2.68
C LEU A 168 -6.55 -2.64 4.09
N ALA A 169 -6.38 -3.54 5.06
CA ALA A 169 -6.04 -3.18 6.43
C ALA A 169 -4.69 -2.44 6.50
N PHE A 170 -3.72 -2.84 5.67
CA PHE A 170 -2.47 -2.11 5.49
C PHE A 170 -2.74 -0.67 5.05
N LEU A 171 -3.50 -0.44 3.96
CA LEU A 171 -3.78 0.90 3.46
C LEU A 171 -4.50 1.76 4.49
N GLU A 172 -5.54 1.23 5.14
CA GLU A 172 -6.29 1.94 6.18
C GLU A 172 -5.36 2.42 7.31
N LYS A 173 -4.52 1.52 7.84
CA LYS A 173 -3.55 1.87 8.90
C LYS A 173 -2.41 2.76 8.40
N TRP A 174 -1.97 2.59 7.16
CA TRP A 174 -0.94 3.43 6.54
C TRP A 174 -1.45 4.87 6.40
N PHE A 175 -2.70 5.08 5.99
CA PHE A 175 -3.31 6.41 5.93
C PHE A 175 -3.50 7.05 7.32
N GLU A 176 -3.71 6.26 8.38
CA GLU A 176 -3.68 6.80 9.75
C GLU A 176 -2.28 7.27 10.15
N ARG A 177 -1.23 6.55 9.73
CA ARG A 177 0.17 6.96 9.97
C ARG A 177 0.59 8.13 9.10
N TYR A 178 0.13 8.20 7.85
CA TYR A 178 0.44 9.23 6.84
C TYR A 178 -0.82 10.04 6.47
N PRO A 179 -1.42 10.80 7.41
CA PRO A 179 -2.71 11.45 7.23
C PRO A 179 -2.72 12.51 6.12
N GLN A 180 -1.56 13.07 5.75
CA GLN A 180 -1.41 14.02 4.64
C GLN A 180 -1.76 13.42 3.26
N PHE A 181 -1.84 12.09 3.15
CA PHE A 181 -2.28 11.39 1.94
C PHE A 181 -3.77 10.99 1.97
N LYS A 182 -4.51 11.22 3.07
CA LYS A 182 -5.96 10.96 3.09
C LYS A 182 -6.67 11.81 2.04
N GLY A 183 -7.55 11.19 1.26
CA GLY A 183 -8.25 11.85 0.15
C GLY A 183 -7.38 12.09 -1.10
N ARG A 184 -6.08 11.78 -1.07
CA ARG A 184 -5.21 11.81 -2.24
C ARG A 184 -5.71 10.83 -3.30
N GLU A 185 -5.62 11.20 -4.57
CA GLU A 185 -5.87 10.27 -5.66
C GLU A 185 -4.96 9.05 -5.52
N LEU A 186 -5.59 7.87 -5.36
CA LEU A 186 -4.90 6.59 -5.25
C LEU A 186 -5.09 5.79 -6.54
N TYR A 187 -3.98 5.29 -7.08
CA TYR A 187 -3.97 4.29 -8.14
C TYR A 187 -3.32 3.00 -7.62
N LEU A 188 -3.94 1.87 -7.94
CA LEU A 188 -3.36 0.55 -7.64
C LEU A 188 -2.68 0.02 -8.89
N VAL A 189 -1.41 -0.32 -8.79
CA VAL A 189 -0.61 -0.79 -9.93
C VAL A 189 0.08 -2.08 -9.55
N GLY A 190 0.20 -2.99 -10.50
CA GLY A 190 1.00 -4.19 -10.30
C GLY A 190 1.25 -4.96 -11.57
N GLU A 191 1.98 -6.06 -11.45
CA GLU A 191 2.31 -6.91 -12.58
C GLU A 191 2.21 -8.42 -12.28
N SER A 192 2.16 -9.24 -13.34
CA SER A 192 2.14 -10.69 -13.24
C SER A 192 0.92 -11.18 -12.42
N TYR A 193 1.13 -11.99 -11.37
CA TYR A 193 0.06 -12.45 -10.48
C TYR A 193 -0.64 -11.29 -9.73
N ALA A 194 -0.09 -10.07 -9.73
CA ALA A 194 -0.83 -8.90 -9.23
C ALA A 194 -2.04 -8.55 -10.10
N GLY A 195 -2.20 -9.16 -11.28
CA GLY A 195 -3.47 -9.27 -12.00
C GLY A 195 -4.63 -9.81 -11.15
N HIS A 196 -4.33 -10.63 -10.13
CA HIS A 196 -5.28 -11.05 -9.11
C HIS A 196 -5.33 -10.07 -7.94
N TYR A 197 -4.18 -9.62 -7.43
CA TYR A 197 -4.09 -8.79 -6.22
C TYR A 197 -4.75 -7.43 -6.38
N VAL A 198 -4.43 -6.73 -7.47
CA VAL A 198 -4.84 -5.34 -7.73
C VAL A 198 -6.36 -5.21 -7.85
N PRO A 199 -7.07 -5.96 -8.73
CA PRO A 199 -8.53 -5.83 -8.84
C PRO A 199 -9.27 -6.33 -7.59
N GLN A 200 -8.74 -7.35 -6.89
CA GLN A 200 -9.36 -7.82 -5.64
C GLN A 200 -9.20 -6.82 -4.50
N LEU A 201 -8.05 -6.14 -4.38
CA LEU A 201 -7.88 -5.02 -3.46
C LEU A 201 -8.77 -3.84 -3.82
N ALA A 202 -8.87 -3.48 -5.10
CA ALA A 202 -9.79 -2.44 -5.58
C ALA A 202 -11.24 -2.74 -5.17
N GLN A 203 -11.68 -3.99 -5.38
CA GLN A 203 -13.00 -4.44 -4.98
C GLN A 203 -13.18 -4.39 -3.45
N ALA A 204 -12.19 -4.83 -2.67
CA ALA A 204 -12.23 -4.78 -1.21
C ALA A 204 -12.39 -3.35 -0.68
N ILE A 205 -11.67 -2.37 -1.25
CA ILE A 205 -11.80 -0.94 -0.92
C ILE A 205 -13.23 -0.46 -1.18
N VAL A 206 -13.75 -0.69 -2.40
CA VAL A 206 -15.10 -0.24 -2.79
C VAL A 206 -16.18 -0.88 -1.91
N HIS A 207 -16.05 -2.16 -1.58
CA HIS A 207 -16.98 -2.86 -0.69
C HIS A 207 -16.92 -2.31 0.74
N SER A 208 -15.72 -2.10 1.30
CA SER A 208 -15.54 -1.50 2.62
C SER A 208 -16.27 -0.15 2.72
N GLN A 209 -16.06 0.73 1.74
CA GLN A 209 -16.69 2.05 1.69
C GLN A 209 -18.22 1.99 1.57
N LYS A 210 -18.75 1.12 0.71
CA LYS A 210 -20.21 0.91 0.57
C LYS A 210 -20.86 0.36 1.84
N SER A 211 -20.12 -0.40 2.64
CA SER A 211 -20.58 -0.96 3.91
C SER A 211 -20.39 -0.01 5.11
N GLY A 212 -20.05 1.26 4.88
CA GLY A 212 -19.89 2.28 5.93
C GLY A 212 -18.47 2.37 6.52
N GLY A 213 -17.49 1.75 5.87
CA GLY A 213 -16.07 1.94 6.19
C GLY A 213 -15.56 3.34 5.89
N SER A 214 -14.28 3.58 6.17
CA SER A 214 -13.65 4.89 5.99
C SER A 214 -13.64 5.33 4.52
N ASN A 215 -14.02 6.58 4.27
CA ASN A 215 -13.88 7.22 2.95
C ASN A 215 -12.53 7.92 2.76
N SER A 216 -11.51 7.58 3.58
CA SER A 216 -10.17 8.15 3.48
C SER A 216 -9.43 7.77 2.18
N ILE A 217 -9.80 6.65 1.57
CA ILE A 217 -9.19 6.13 0.34
C ILE A 217 -9.92 6.68 -0.89
N ASN A 218 -9.28 7.57 -1.65
CA ASN A 218 -9.83 8.12 -2.90
C ASN A 218 -9.30 7.35 -4.12
N LEU A 219 -9.78 6.11 -4.28
CA LEU A 219 -9.40 5.22 -5.38
C LEU A 219 -9.91 5.78 -6.73
N LYS A 220 -8.98 6.03 -7.66
CA LYS A 220 -9.29 6.56 -9.01
C LYS A 220 -9.26 5.50 -10.10
N GLY A 221 -8.45 4.47 -9.93
CA GLY A 221 -8.34 3.39 -10.91
C GLY A 221 -7.21 2.43 -10.57
N TYR A 222 -6.99 1.49 -11.48
CA TYR A 222 -5.88 0.57 -11.39
C TYR A 222 -5.26 0.26 -12.76
N MET A 223 -4.02 -0.21 -12.76
CA MET A 223 -3.29 -0.68 -13.94
C MET A 223 -2.64 -2.03 -13.60
N VAL A 224 -2.66 -2.97 -14.54
CA VAL A 224 -1.99 -4.26 -14.40
C VAL A 224 -1.12 -4.54 -15.63
N GLY A 225 0.17 -4.83 -15.43
CA GLY A 225 1.14 -5.14 -16.47
C GLY A 225 1.36 -6.66 -16.62
N ASN A 226 1.30 -7.18 -17.84
CA ASN A 226 1.58 -8.60 -18.15
C ASN A 226 0.90 -9.59 -17.18
N ALA A 227 -0.38 -9.34 -16.92
CA ALA A 227 -1.09 -9.91 -15.78
C ALA A 227 -1.75 -11.25 -16.08
N LEU A 228 -1.78 -12.14 -15.07
CA LEU A 228 -2.72 -13.26 -15.06
C LEU A 228 -4.12 -12.70 -14.80
N THR A 229 -5.06 -12.95 -15.72
CA THR A 229 -6.41 -12.37 -15.72
C THR A 229 -7.49 -13.43 -15.88
N ASP A 230 -7.28 -14.40 -16.75
CA ASP A 230 -8.22 -15.49 -17.01
C ASP A 230 -7.44 -16.74 -17.45
N ASP A 231 -7.44 -17.77 -16.60
CA ASP A 231 -6.64 -18.98 -16.78
C ASP A 231 -6.83 -19.64 -18.16
N TYR A 232 -8.05 -19.61 -18.71
CA TYR A 232 -8.32 -20.22 -20.00
C TYR A 232 -7.70 -19.42 -21.13
N HIS A 233 -7.98 -18.12 -21.20
CA HIS A 233 -7.49 -17.26 -22.28
C HIS A 233 -5.98 -17.06 -22.19
N ASP A 234 -5.43 -16.93 -20.99
CA ASP A 234 -4.00 -16.73 -20.78
C ASP A 234 -3.20 -17.97 -21.19
N HIS A 235 -3.62 -19.19 -20.79
CA HIS A 235 -2.96 -20.42 -21.26
C HIS A 235 -3.08 -20.58 -22.76
N TYR A 236 -4.28 -20.38 -23.32
CA TYR A 236 -4.48 -20.48 -24.76
C TYR A 236 -3.57 -19.50 -25.52
N GLY A 237 -3.50 -18.25 -25.07
CA GLY A 237 -2.64 -17.22 -25.64
C GLY A 237 -1.15 -17.55 -25.53
N VAL A 238 -0.69 -18.06 -24.39
CA VAL A 238 0.70 -18.50 -24.20
C VAL A 238 1.07 -19.61 -25.19
N PHE A 239 0.23 -20.63 -25.34
CA PHE A 239 0.51 -21.73 -26.27
C PHE A 239 0.53 -21.27 -27.73
N GLN A 240 -0.40 -20.38 -28.11
CA GLN A 240 -0.39 -19.75 -29.43
C GLN A 240 0.87 -18.91 -29.66
N PHE A 241 1.29 -18.11 -28.68
CA PHE A 241 2.50 -17.28 -28.77
C PHE A 241 3.76 -18.14 -28.93
N MET A 242 3.93 -19.17 -28.10
CA MET A 242 5.07 -20.08 -28.18
C MET A 242 5.15 -20.79 -29.53
N TRP A 243 4.00 -21.22 -30.08
CA TRP A 243 3.98 -21.87 -31.39
C TRP A 243 4.29 -20.87 -32.52
N ALA A 244 3.65 -19.70 -32.52
CA ALA A 244 3.84 -18.69 -33.56
C ALA A 244 5.27 -18.11 -33.59
N THR A 245 6.00 -18.18 -32.48
CA THR A 245 7.40 -17.74 -32.36
C THR A 245 8.42 -18.86 -32.52
N GLY A 246 7.97 -20.09 -32.83
CA GLY A 246 8.86 -21.23 -33.08
C GLY A 246 9.51 -21.82 -31.82
N MET A 247 9.00 -21.53 -30.62
CA MET A 247 9.49 -22.09 -29.37
C MET A 247 9.04 -23.54 -29.15
N ILE A 248 7.93 -23.96 -29.78
CA ILE A 248 7.38 -25.31 -29.67
C ILE A 248 6.99 -25.88 -31.04
N SER A 249 6.96 -27.22 -31.12
CA SER A 249 6.55 -27.93 -32.34
C SER A 249 5.02 -27.94 -32.54
N ASP A 250 4.57 -28.20 -33.77
CA ASP A 250 3.16 -28.46 -34.10
C ASP A 250 2.55 -29.57 -33.22
N GLN A 251 3.32 -30.62 -32.92
CA GLN A 251 2.87 -31.72 -32.08
C GLN A 251 2.64 -31.25 -30.65
N THR A 252 3.56 -30.48 -30.09
CA THR A 252 3.44 -29.90 -28.74
C THR A 252 2.25 -28.94 -28.66
N PHE A 253 2.07 -28.07 -29.65
CA PHE A 253 0.95 -27.11 -29.65
C PHE A 253 -0.42 -27.81 -29.66
N ARG A 254 -0.60 -28.88 -30.45
CA ARG A 254 -1.85 -29.67 -30.46
C ARG A 254 -2.14 -30.41 -29.15
N LEU A 255 -1.11 -30.70 -28.35
CA LEU A 255 -1.27 -31.35 -27.04
C LEU A 255 -1.64 -30.37 -25.92
N LEU A 256 -1.20 -29.11 -26.04
CA LEU A 256 -1.42 -28.08 -25.02
C LEU A 256 -2.73 -27.31 -25.23
N LYS A 257 -3.20 -27.20 -26.47
CA LYS A 257 -4.43 -26.49 -26.86
C LYS A 257 -5.71 -27.15 -26.33
#